data_AF-A0A9X1JZP9-F1
#
_entry.id   AF-A0A9X1JZP9-F1
#
_cell.length_a   1.000
_cell.length_b   1.000
_cell.length_c   1.000
_cell.angle_alpha   90.00
_cell.angle_beta   90.00
_cell.angle_gamma   90.00
#
_symmetry.space_group_name_H-M   'P 1'
#
loop_
_entity.id
_entity.type
_entity.pdbx_description
1 polymer ?
#
loop_
_entity_poly.entity_id
_entity_poly.type
_entity_poly.pdbx_seq_one_letter_code
_entity_poly.pdbx_strand_id
1 'polypeptide(L)'
;MEEFFASLYEWFGLNPLYSTDMGDQLRGWDITCTDYIGTPWYVIIGWSMIGITIISYALQYHIINSPQFNKKHHWWIMALVIVLLNFLVAFLIPFNSIQSGDFCNLLYLSVSDSIGFGASNAVWSFILFILLTSFKYPRYLGINCRHTTFWKP
;
A
#
# COMPACT_ATOMS: atom_id res chain seq x y z
N MET A 1 6.46 15.27 -4.19
CA MET A 1 5.45 14.19 -4.09
C MET A 1 6.13 12.84 -4.08
N GLU A 2 7.06 12.63 -4.99
CA GLU A 2 7.97 11.49 -4.99
C GLU A 2 8.75 11.32 -3.68
N GLU A 3 9.45 12.37 -3.24
CA GLU A 3 10.15 12.40 -1.94
C GLU A 3 9.23 12.07 -0.74
N PHE A 4 7.95 12.46 -0.81
CA PHE A 4 7.00 12.14 0.24
C PHE A 4 6.71 10.64 0.28
N PHE A 5 6.38 10.03 -0.86
CA PHE A 5 6.14 8.58 -0.91
C PHE A 5 7.40 7.77 -0.62
N ALA A 6 8.55 8.18 -1.16
CA ALA A 6 9.84 7.57 -0.84
C ALA A 6 10.08 7.60 0.69
N SER A 7 9.98 8.78 1.31
CA SER A 7 10.13 8.91 2.77
C SER A 7 9.12 8.05 3.54
N LEU A 8 7.88 7.93 3.07
CA LEU A 8 6.85 7.12 3.72
C LEU A 8 7.21 5.63 3.66
N TYR A 9 7.58 5.11 2.49
CA TYR A 9 7.96 3.71 2.32
C TYR A 9 9.31 3.35 2.95
N GLU A 10 10.19 4.33 3.10
CA GLU A 10 11.45 4.23 3.85
C GLU A 10 11.27 4.51 5.35
N TRP A 11 10.03 4.57 5.83
CA TRP A 11 9.72 4.74 7.25
C TRP A 11 10.33 6.01 7.86
N PHE A 12 10.38 7.07 7.07
CA PHE A 12 11.01 8.35 7.40
C PHE A 12 12.50 8.19 7.77
N GLY A 13 13.19 7.24 7.13
CA GLY A 13 14.59 6.90 7.39
C GLY A 13 14.80 5.85 8.47
N LEU A 14 13.72 5.27 9.04
CA LEU A 14 13.79 4.20 10.03
C LEU A 14 13.84 2.83 9.34
N ASN A 15 15.03 2.46 8.86
CA ASN A 15 15.39 1.14 8.33
C ASN A 15 14.32 0.48 7.43
N PRO A 16 14.32 0.74 6.11
CA PRO A 16 13.39 0.11 5.19
C PRO A 16 13.47 -1.43 5.24
N LEU A 17 12.34 -2.09 4.96
CA LEU A 17 12.26 -3.56 4.90
C LEU A 17 12.89 -4.14 3.62
N TYR A 18 13.53 -3.31 2.81
CA TYR A 18 14.12 -3.62 1.52
C TYR A 18 15.46 -2.88 1.39
N SER A 19 16.32 -3.33 0.47
CA SER A 19 17.63 -2.74 0.21
C SER A 19 17.57 -1.30 -0.29
N THR A 20 18.67 -0.55 -0.10
CA THR A 20 18.83 0.80 -0.67
C THR A 20 18.71 0.79 -2.18
N ASP A 21 19.24 -0.25 -2.83
CA ASP A 21 19.22 -0.43 -4.28
C ASP A 21 17.79 -0.56 -4.82
N MET A 22 16.92 -1.26 -4.09
CA MET A 22 15.49 -1.30 -4.40
C MET A 22 14.86 0.08 -4.24
N GLY A 23 15.28 0.86 -3.24
CA GLY A 23 14.85 2.25 -3.10
C GLY A 23 15.21 3.12 -4.30
N ASP A 24 16.42 2.98 -4.85
CA ASP A 24 16.84 3.71 -6.06
C ASP A 24 16.03 3.29 -7.29
N GLN A 25 15.78 1.99 -7.47
CA GLN A 25 14.91 1.52 -8.54
C GLN A 25 13.49 2.10 -8.41
N LEU A 26 12.94 2.16 -7.20
CA LEU A 26 11.59 2.66 -6.94
C LEU A 26 11.45 4.19 -7.10
N ARG A 27 12.56 4.94 -6.97
CA ARG A 27 12.68 6.35 -7.38
C ARG A 27 12.78 6.53 -8.89
N GLY A 28 12.79 5.45 -9.67
CA GLY A 28 12.90 5.53 -11.12
C GLY A 28 14.34 5.65 -11.60
N TRP A 29 15.30 5.03 -10.92
CA TRP A 29 16.65 4.89 -11.48
C TRP A 29 16.59 4.12 -12.80
N ASP A 30 17.06 4.76 -13.88
CA ASP A 30 16.91 4.24 -15.23
C ASP A 30 17.75 2.98 -15.50
N ILE A 31 17.31 2.17 -16.46
CA ILE A 31 17.98 0.93 -16.88
C ILE A 31 19.39 1.21 -17.42
N THR A 32 19.63 2.41 -17.99
CA THR A 32 20.96 2.82 -18.46
C THR A 32 21.92 3.21 -17.34
N CYS A 33 21.49 3.20 -16.06
CA CYS A 33 22.29 3.51 -14.89
C CYS A 33 22.86 4.95 -14.88
N THR A 34 22.18 5.90 -15.53
CA THR A 34 22.70 7.26 -15.69
C THR A 34 22.03 8.29 -14.78
N ASP A 35 20.70 8.25 -14.66
CA ASP A 35 19.93 9.24 -13.91
C ASP A 35 18.53 8.69 -13.53
N TYR A 36 17.79 9.41 -12.68
CA TYR A 36 16.42 9.08 -12.26
C TYR A 36 15.37 9.52 -13.31
N ILE A 37 15.48 8.98 -14.53
CA ILE A 37 14.57 9.27 -15.66
C ILE A 37 13.53 8.15 -15.85
N GLY A 38 13.69 7.03 -15.15
CA GLY A 38 12.80 5.89 -15.18
C GLY A 38 11.43 6.15 -14.54
N THR A 39 10.64 5.09 -14.41
CA THR A 39 9.27 5.20 -13.89
C THR A 39 9.28 5.41 -12.36
N PRO A 40 8.64 6.46 -11.82
CA PRO A 40 8.63 6.75 -10.38
C PRO A 40 7.61 5.85 -9.66
N TRP A 41 8.00 4.59 -9.43
CA TRP A 41 7.14 3.55 -8.86
C TRP A 41 6.61 3.91 -7.47
N TYR A 42 7.38 4.61 -6.64
CA TYR A 42 6.91 5.07 -5.33
C TYR A 42 5.62 5.88 -5.42
N VAL A 43 5.52 6.78 -6.39
CA VAL A 43 4.35 7.66 -6.55
C VAL A 43 3.15 6.85 -7.04
N ILE A 44 3.37 6.00 -8.05
CA ILE A 44 2.31 5.20 -8.66
C ILE A 44 1.71 4.24 -7.63
N ILE A 45 2.58 3.54 -6.89
CA ILE A 45 2.16 2.55 -5.89
C ILE A 45 1.52 3.25 -4.69
N GLY A 46 2.07 4.39 -4.26
CA GLY A 46 1.50 5.23 -3.21
C GLY A 46 0.07 5.67 -3.50
N TRP A 47 -0.18 6.20 -4.71
CA TRP A 47 -1.53 6.57 -5.12
C TRP A 47 -2.46 5.38 -5.29
N SER A 48 -1.96 4.25 -5.81
CA SER A 48 -2.75 3.02 -5.91
C SER A 48 -3.19 2.54 -4.54
N MET A 49 -2.32 2.66 -3.53
CA MET A 49 -2.60 2.23 -2.16
C MET A 49 -3.66 3.08 -1.48
N ILE A 50 -3.58 4.39 -1.66
CA ILE A 50 -4.62 5.32 -1.20
C ILE A 50 -5.95 4.99 -1.90
N GLY A 51 -5.94 4.82 -3.23
CA GLY A 51 -7.12 4.53 -4.03
C GLY A 51 -7.83 3.23 -3.61
N ILE A 52 -7.09 2.13 -3.54
CA ILE A 52 -7.60 0.82 -3.10
C ILE A 52 -8.21 0.94 -1.71
N THR A 53 -7.50 1.58 -0.77
CA THR A 53 -7.94 1.69 0.61
C THR A 53 -9.23 2.52 0.74
N ILE A 54 -9.35 3.64 0.02
CA ILE A 54 -10.55 4.48 0.02
C ILE A 54 -11.74 3.76 -0.62
N ILE A 55 -11.53 3.07 -1.76
CA ILE A 55 -12.60 2.33 -2.45
C ILE A 55 -13.10 1.18 -1.57
N SER A 56 -12.19 0.40 -0.97
CA SER A 56 -12.57 -0.67 -0.04
C SER A 56 -13.28 -0.15 1.20
N TYR A 57 -12.85 0.98 1.75
CA TYR A 57 -13.58 1.67 2.81
C TYR A 57 -15.01 2.04 2.37
N ALA A 58 -15.16 2.65 1.19
CA ALA A 58 -16.46 3.05 0.68
C ALA A 58 -17.37 1.83 0.43
N LEU A 59 -16.82 0.74 -0.10
CA LEU A 59 -17.53 -0.53 -0.28
C LEU A 59 -18.07 -1.06 1.04
N GLN A 60 -17.27 -1.05 2.09
CA GLN A 60 -17.68 -1.54 3.40
C GLN A 60 -18.77 -0.69 4.07
N TYR A 61 -18.63 0.65 4.04
CA TYR A 61 -19.49 1.54 4.83
C TYR A 61 -20.69 2.10 4.07
N HIS A 62 -20.65 2.15 2.73
CA HIS A 62 -21.71 2.74 1.91
C HIS A 62 -22.44 1.74 1.00
N ILE A 63 -21.76 0.67 0.54
CA ILE A 63 -22.34 -0.25 -0.45
C ILE A 63 -22.81 -1.55 0.21
N ILE A 64 -21.90 -2.28 0.86
CA ILE A 64 -22.16 -3.58 1.51
C ILE A 64 -22.66 -3.34 2.95
N ASN A 65 -23.50 -2.34 3.13
CA ASN A 65 -24.03 -1.94 4.43
C ASN A 65 -25.24 -2.81 4.82
N SER A 66 -25.05 -4.12 4.91
CA SER A 66 -26.11 -5.09 5.23
C SER A 66 -26.22 -5.32 6.75
N PRO A 67 -27.44 -5.30 7.32
CA PRO A 67 -27.66 -5.52 8.76
C PRO A 67 -27.45 -6.98 9.21
N GLN A 68 -27.33 -7.92 8.25
CA GLN A 68 -27.22 -9.36 8.54
C GLN A 68 -25.79 -9.83 8.83
N PHE A 69 -24.78 -9.05 8.49
CA PHE A 69 -23.38 -9.45 8.71
C PHE A 69 -22.92 -9.16 10.13
N ASN A 70 -22.15 -10.09 10.70
CA ASN A 70 -21.39 -9.85 11.92
C ASN A 70 -20.35 -8.75 11.66
N LYS A 71 -20.64 -7.54 12.16
CA LYS A 71 -19.90 -6.30 11.89
C LYS A 71 -18.40 -6.43 12.19
N LYS A 72 -18.06 -7.20 13.23
CA LYS A 72 -16.68 -7.49 13.64
C LYS A 72 -15.92 -8.30 12.62
N HIS A 73 -16.51 -9.39 12.16
CA HIS A 73 -15.88 -10.27 11.17
C HIS A 73 -15.77 -9.56 9.82
N HIS A 74 -16.80 -8.81 9.44
CA HIS A 74 -16.79 -8.04 8.20
C HIS A 74 -15.67 -7.00 8.18
N TRP A 75 -15.41 -6.32 9.31
CA TRP A 75 -14.31 -5.35 9.41
C TRP A 75 -12.94 -6.01 9.21
N TRP A 76 -12.68 -7.14 9.88
CA TRP A 76 -11.40 -7.85 9.72
C TRP A 76 -11.21 -8.48 8.35
N ILE A 77 -12.29 -8.99 7.72
CA ILE A 77 -12.23 -9.49 6.34
C ILE A 77 -11.86 -8.34 5.39
N MET A 78 -12.49 -7.17 5.53
CA MET A 78 -12.16 -6.02 4.69
C MET A 78 -10.73 -5.53 4.91
N ALA A 79 -10.27 -5.47 6.17
CA ALA A 79 -8.89 -5.13 6.48
C ALA A 79 -7.91 -6.12 5.80
N LEU A 80 -8.19 -7.42 5.89
CA LEU A 80 -7.36 -8.46 5.28
C LEU A 80 -7.33 -8.35 3.75
N VAL A 81 -8.48 -8.08 3.12
CA VAL A 81 -8.56 -7.87 1.67
C VAL A 81 -7.74 -6.66 1.24
N ILE A 82 -7.83 -5.54 1.96
CA ILE A 82 -7.04 -4.32 1.68
C ILE A 82 -5.54 -4.62 1.77
N VAL A 83 -5.11 -5.27 2.86
CA VAL A 83 -3.70 -5.59 3.09
C VAL A 83 -3.17 -6.52 1.99
N LEU A 84 -3.92 -7.57 1.64
CA LEU A 84 -3.49 -8.51 0.60
C LEU A 84 -3.43 -7.86 -0.78
N LEU A 85 -4.42 -7.07 -1.17
CA LEU A 85 -4.41 -6.39 -2.47
C LEU A 85 -3.24 -5.41 -2.57
N ASN A 86 -3.01 -4.60 -1.54
CA ASN A 86 -1.89 -3.65 -1.51
C ASN A 86 -0.53 -4.34 -1.49
N PHE A 87 -0.40 -5.45 -0.75
CA PHE A 87 0.79 -6.28 -0.77
C PHE A 87 1.07 -6.80 -2.19
N LEU A 88 0.06 -7.39 -2.84
CA LEU A 88 0.22 -8.00 -4.16
C LEU A 88 0.61 -6.97 -5.23
N VAL A 89 -0.02 -5.79 -5.24
CA VAL A 89 0.33 -4.72 -6.19
C VAL A 89 1.78 -4.28 -6.00
N ALA A 90 2.19 -4.00 -4.76
CA ALA A 90 3.54 -3.55 -4.46
C ALA A 90 4.61 -4.64 -4.62
N PHE A 91 4.24 -5.92 -4.48
CA PHE A 91 5.14 -7.04 -4.73
C PHE A 91 5.32 -7.32 -6.23
N LEU A 92 4.22 -7.40 -6.99
CA LEU A 92 4.23 -7.87 -8.38
C LEU A 92 4.97 -6.93 -9.33
N ILE A 93 4.94 -5.62 -9.09
CA ILE A 93 5.62 -4.62 -9.93
C ILE A 93 7.15 -4.79 -9.90
N PRO A 94 7.84 -4.68 -8.75
CA PRO A 94 9.29 -4.88 -8.67
C PRO A 94 9.66 -6.33 -9.00
N PHE A 95 8.84 -7.32 -8.61
CA PHE A 95 9.08 -8.72 -8.97
C PHE A 95 9.10 -8.91 -10.49
N ASN A 96 8.17 -8.31 -11.24
CA ASN A 96 8.16 -8.38 -12.69
C ASN A 96 9.39 -7.69 -13.30
N SER A 97 9.79 -6.54 -12.74
CA SER A 97 11.00 -5.81 -13.18
C SER A 97 12.27 -6.65 -12.98
N ILE A 98 12.39 -7.35 -11.84
CA ILE A 98 13.50 -8.27 -11.57
C ILE A 98 13.50 -9.46 -12.55
N GLN A 99 12.33 -10.06 -12.81
CA GLN A 99 12.21 -11.22 -13.70
C GLN A 99 12.46 -10.88 -15.17
N SER A 100 12.07 -9.68 -15.61
CA SER A 100 12.32 -9.19 -16.96
C SER A 100 13.74 -8.67 -17.17
N GLY A 101 14.52 -8.46 -16.10
CA GLY A 101 15.82 -7.81 -16.18
C GLY A 101 15.72 -6.33 -16.50
N ASP A 102 14.55 -5.72 -16.28
CA ASP A 102 14.26 -4.33 -16.63
C ASP A 102 14.68 -3.38 -15.49
N PHE A 103 15.97 -3.41 -15.17
CA PHE A 103 16.59 -2.58 -14.13
C PHE A 103 18.08 -2.36 -14.42
N CYS A 104 18.67 -1.35 -13.77
CA CYS A 104 20.08 -1.06 -13.91
C CYS A 104 20.96 -2.22 -13.42
N ASN A 105 21.90 -2.69 -14.25
CA ASN A 105 22.81 -3.80 -13.95
C ASN A 105 23.79 -3.54 -12.78
N LEU A 106 23.86 -2.30 -12.28
CA LEU A 106 24.66 -1.96 -11.10
C LEU A 106 23.91 -2.15 -9.77
N LEU A 107 22.58 -2.29 -9.81
CA LEU A 107 21.74 -2.48 -8.63
C LEU A 107 21.64 -3.96 -8.27
N TYR A 108 21.86 -4.30 -7.01
CA TYR A 108 21.71 -5.68 -6.53
C TYR A 108 20.32 -5.89 -5.94
N LEU A 109 19.38 -6.24 -6.81
CA LEU A 109 17.98 -6.45 -6.43
C LEU A 109 17.68 -7.93 -6.20
N SER A 110 16.96 -8.20 -5.10
CA SER A 110 16.53 -9.56 -4.77
C SER A 110 15.01 -9.67 -4.67
N VAL A 111 14.49 -10.89 -4.78
CA VAL A 111 13.06 -11.17 -4.52
C VAL A 111 12.69 -10.80 -3.08
N SER A 112 13.63 -10.88 -2.14
CA SER A 112 13.41 -10.46 -0.74
C SER A 112 13.07 -8.97 -0.65
N ASP A 113 13.68 -8.13 -1.49
CA ASP A 113 13.40 -6.70 -1.51
C ASP A 113 11.98 -6.41 -2.01
N SER A 114 11.51 -7.19 -2.99
CA SER A 114 10.12 -7.10 -3.47
C SER A 114 9.12 -7.49 -2.38
N ILE A 115 9.43 -8.54 -1.60
CA ILE A 115 8.61 -8.96 -0.45
C ILE A 115 8.61 -7.86 0.63
N GLY A 116 9.78 -7.30 0.94
CA GLY A 116 9.94 -6.24 1.93
C GLY A 116 9.16 -4.97 1.58
N PHE A 117 9.24 -4.53 0.31
CA PHE A 117 8.47 -3.40 -0.18
C PHE A 117 6.96 -3.70 -0.19
N GLY A 118 6.56 -4.89 -0.65
CA GLY A 118 5.17 -5.36 -0.55
C GLY A 118 4.64 -5.30 0.89
N ALA A 119 5.42 -5.77 1.86
CA ALA A 119 5.07 -5.73 3.28
C ALA A 119 4.96 -4.30 3.81
N SER A 120 5.88 -3.40 3.44
CA SER A 120 5.82 -1.98 3.78
C SER A 120 4.50 -1.35 3.30
N ASN A 121 4.12 -1.61 2.04
CA ASN A 121 2.86 -1.12 1.49
C ASN A 121 1.63 -1.70 2.18
N ALA A 122 1.67 -3.00 2.52
CA ALA A 122 0.60 -3.65 3.28
C ALA A 122 0.39 -2.97 4.64
N VAL A 123 1.47 -2.69 5.37
CA VAL A 123 1.40 -2.03 6.68
C VAL A 123 0.86 -0.60 6.56
N TRP A 124 1.34 0.18 5.59
CA TRP A 124 0.83 1.54 5.37
C TRP A 124 -0.64 1.56 4.97
N SER A 125 -1.09 0.61 4.12
CA SER A 125 -2.50 0.48 3.76
C SER A 125 -3.38 0.14 4.97
N PHE A 126 -2.88 -0.70 5.88
CA PHE A 126 -3.57 -1.06 7.11
C PHE A 126 -3.69 0.14 8.06
N ILE A 127 -2.60 0.89 8.25
CA ILE A 127 -2.59 2.13 9.04
C ILE A 127 -3.58 3.13 8.47
N LEU A 128 -3.56 3.35 7.15
CA LEU A 128 -4.49 4.26 6.48
C LEU A 128 -5.94 3.82 6.67
N PHE A 129 -6.23 2.53 6.55
CA PHE A 129 -7.56 1.98 6.80
C PHE A 129 -8.02 2.18 8.25
N ILE A 130 -7.14 1.97 9.23
CA ILE A 130 -7.42 2.27 10.64
C ILE A 130 -7.74 3.75 10.82
N LEU A 131 -6.97 4.66 10.20
CA LEU A 131 -7.22 6.09 10.28
C LEU A 131 -8.58 6.46 9.69
N LEU A 132 -8.89 5.99 8.48
CA LEU A 132 -10.18 6.23 7.82
C LEU A 132 -11.36 5.72 8.65
N THR A 133 -11.24 4.51 9.22
CA THR A 133 -12.29 3.93 10.07
C THR A 133 -12.35 4.58 11.47
N SER A 134 -11.28 5.23 11.93
CA SER A 134 -11.26 5.93 13.22
C SER A 134 -11.89 7.32 13.14
N PHE A 135 -11.71 8.06 12.05
CA PHE A 135 -12.31 9.38 11.89
C PHE A 135 -13.84 9.33 11.87
N LYS A 136 -14.49 10.25 12.59
CA LYS A 136 -15.96 10.30 12.70
C LYS A 136 -16.62 10.68 11.38
N TYR A 137 -16.21 11.79 10.77
CA TYR A 137 -16.92 12.42 9.65
C TYR A 137 -17.26 11.50 8.46
N PRO A 138 -16.33 10.74 7.86
CA PRO A 138 -16.65 9.91 6.70
C PRO A 138 -17.60 8.74 7.03
N ARG A 139 -17.74 8.35 8.30
CA ARG A 139 -18.63 7.26 8.73
C ARG A 139 -20.06 7.69 9.01
N TYR A 140 -20.32 8.98 9.26
CA TYR A 140 -21.67 9.46 9.54
C TYR A 140 -22.62 9.30 8.35
N LEU A 141 -22.06 9.17 7.14
CA LEU A 141 -22.78 8.89 5.91
C LEU A 141 -23.18 7.39 5.76
N GLY A 142 -22.65 6.49 6.60
CA GLY A 142 -23.05 5.08 6.64
C GLY A 142 -24.19 4.83 7.63
N ILE A 143 -25.07 3.86 7.35
CA ILE A 143 -26.29 3.63 8.14
C ILE A 143 -26.10 2.51 9.19
N ASN A 144 -25.58 1.33 8.83
CA ASN A 144 -25.55 0.16 9.73
C ASN A 144 -24.17 -0.11 10.36
N CYS A 145 -23.07 0.20 9.66
CA CYS A 145 -21.69 0.01 10.13
C CYS A 145 -21.06 1.25 10.80
N ARG A 146 -21.82 2.33 11.01
CA ARG A 146 -21.30 3.63 11.49
C ARG A 146 -20.49 3.58 12.79
N HIS A 147 -20.85 2.68 13.70
CA HIS A 147 -20.17 2.50 15.00
C HIS A 147 -19.04 1.46 14.96
N THR A 148 -18.91 0.72 13.86
CA THR A 148 -17.89 -0.30 13.63
C THR A 148 -16.58 0.38 13.28
N THR A 149 -15.57 0.20 14.12
CA THR A 149 -14.24 0.81 14.00
C THR A 149 -13.17 -0.17 14.45
N PHE A 150 -11.90 0.12 14.21
CA PHE A 150 -10.83 -0.65 14.83
C PHE A 150 -10.98 -0.79 16.37
N TRP A 151 -11.42 0.27 17.05
CA TRP A 151 -11.60 0.32 18.51
C TRP A 151 -12.86 -0.41 19.01
N LYS A 152 -13.84 -0.60 18.11
CA LYS A 152 -15.10 -1.31 18.34
C LYS A 152 -15.46 -2.07 17.07
N PRO A 153 -14.73 -3.16 16.75
CA PRO A 153 -14.93 -3.91 15.52
C PRO A 153 -16.24 -4.70 15.63
#